data_AF-A0A6C0JVQ9-F1
#
_entry.id   AF-A0A6C0JVQ9-F1
#
_cell.length_a   1.000
_cell.length_b   1.000
_cell.length_c   1.000
_cell.angle_alpha   90.00
_cell.angle_beta   90.00
_cell.angle_gamma   90.00
#
_symmetry.space_group_name_H-M   'P 1'
#
loop_
_entity.id
_entity.type
_entity.pdbx_description
1 polymer ?
#
loop_
_entity_poly.entity_id
_entity_poly.type
_entity_poly.pdbx_seq_one_letter_code
_entity_poly.pdbx_strand_id
1 'polypeptide(L)'
;MNIDVYTDGACSKNGKSDSRASWAFYFPSHSRFSSSGRVPDGQLQTNQRAELMAISECVQASEKHFDVSNTYLHIYTDSMYSKKCLTEWISAWIRNKWRTSQGGDVQHRDLIEDTYTRLSKFKSFSIIHVKAHTGNDDDRSKNNHIVDRLAASVLNPEEKEKVVTNVQEVLQGCPLTLLGPPLSEDTLVDWCLEHMELLDKKAVSTAIITAFAKTIRQKGFDIVKQRLHRSTMYRLKTETGLIKEGSVTIKDE
;
A
#
# COMPACT_ATOMS: atom_id res chain seq x y z
N MET A 1 -11.17 13.34 -28.40
CA MET A 1 -10.28 12.20 -28.11
C MET A 1 -10.42 11.81 -26.65
N ASN A 2 -10.40 10.52 -26.31
CA ASN A 2 -10.35 10.07 -24.92
C ASN A 2 -8.89 9.79 -24.55
N ILE A 3 -8.46 10.28 -23.39
CA ILE A 3 -7.12 10.03 -22.83
C ILE A 3 -7.29 9.43 -21.44
N ASP A 4 -6.85 8.20 -21.27
CA ASP A 4 -6.79 7.52 -19.98
C ASP A 4 -5.39 7.66 -19.37
N VAL A 5 -5.35 7.99 -18.09
CA VAL A 5 -4.09 8.15 -17.34
C VAL A 5 -4.26 7.71 -15.90
N TYR A 6 -3.28 6.98 -15.40
CA TYR A 6 -3.24 6.49 -14.02
C TYR A 6 -2.22 7.30 -13.25
N THR A 7 -2.53 7.65 -12.01
CA THR A 7 -1.68 8.49 -11.16
C THR A 7 -1.54 7.84 -9.79
N ASP A 8 -0.34 7.88 -9.23
CA ASP A 8 -0.07 7.41 -7.88
C ASP A 8 1.02 8.24 -7.20
N GLY A 9 0.94 8.33 -5.87
CA GLY A 9 1.91 9.01 -5.03
C GLY A 9 2.39 8.12 -3.88
N ALA A 10 3.71 7.93 -3.80
CA ALA A 10 4.33 7.17 -2.72
C ALA A 10 5.02 8.08 -1.71
N CYS A 11 4.98 7.72 -0.43
CA CYS A 11 5.75 8.39 0.61
C CYS A 11 6.41 7.39 1.56
N SER A 12 7.73 7.33 1.51
CA SER A 12 8.52 6.56 2.47
C SER A 12 8.46 7.23 3.84
N LYS A 13 8.20 6.43 4.89
CA LYS A 13 8.19 6.87 6.30
C LYS A 13 7.23 8.03 6.59
N ASN A 14 6.10 8.10 5.86
CA ASN A 14 5.11 9.17 5.96
C ASN A 14 4.83 9.63 7.42
N GLY A 15 4.94 10.94 7.65
CA GLY A 15 4.76 11.56 8.96
C GLY A 15 6.01 11.65 9.83
N LYS A 16 7.17 11.19 9.34
CA LYS A 16 8.48 11.34 10.02
C LYS A 16 9.32 12.44 9.39
N SER A 17 10.33 12.91 10.12
CA SER A 17 11.25 13.97 9.65
C SER A 17 12.09 13.55 8.44
N ASP A 18 12.32 12.26 8.25
CA ASP A 18 13.06 11.68 7.12
C ASP A 18 12.13 11.15 6.02
N SER A 19 10.89 11.65 5.95
CA SER A 19 9.95 11.30 4.90
C SER A 19 10.46 11.76 3.54
N ARG A 20 10.31 10.90 2.53
CA ARG A 20 10.57 11.25 1.13
C ARG A 20 9.39 10.80 0.30
N ALA A 21 8.87 11.71 -0.51
CA ALA A 21 7.71 11.48 -1.35
C ALA A 21 8.06 11.51 -2.84
N SER A 22 7.34 10.74 -3.63
CA SER A 22 7.45 10.64 -5.08
C SER A 22 6.07 10.54 -5.71
N TRP A 23 6.00 10.94 -6.97
CA TRP A 23 4.79 10.92 -7.76
C TRP A 23 5.07 10.17 -9.06
N ALA A 24 4.04 9.59 -9.65
CA ALA A 24 4.09 9.02 -10.98
C ALA A 24 2.75 9.15 -11.70
N PHE A 25 2.81 9.20 -13.02
CA PHE A 25 1.65 9.03 -13.87
C PHE A 25 1.98 8.18 -15.09
N TYR A 26 1.00 7.41 -15.54
CA TYR A 26 1.15 6.45 -16.63
C TYR A 26 -0.01 6.57 -17.63
N PHE A 27 0.32 6.78 -18.90
CA PHE A 27 -0.64 6.79 -20.01
C PHE A 27 -0.59 5.42 -20.74
N PRO A 28 -1.57 4.51 -20.56
CA PRO A 28 -1.49 3.17 -21.15
C PRO A 28 -1.36 3.19 -22.68
N SER A 29 -2.13 4.05 -23.35
CA SER A 29 -2.09 4.19 -24.82
C SER A 29 -0.95 5.11 -25.33
N HIS A 30 -0.25 5.82 -24.43
CA HIS A 30 0.78 6.80 -24.78
C HIS A 30 1.96 6.75 -23.80
N SER A 31 2.45 5.54 -23.53
CA SER A 31 3.42 5.27 -22.44
C SER A 31 4.66 6.18 -22.48
N ARG A 32 5.12 6.58 -23.67
CA ARG A 32 6.23 7.52 -23.87
C ARG A 32 6.08 8.89 -23.20
N PHE A 33 4.85 9.29 -22.86
CA PHE A 33 4.58 10.55 -22.16
C PHE A 33 4.51 10.40 -20.64
N SER A 34 4.52 9.16 -20.15
CA SER A 34 4.48 8.83 -18.71
C SER A 34 5.75 9.32 -18.01
N SER A 35 5.64 9.68 -16.74
CA SER A 35 6.77 10.17 -15.97
C SER A 35 6.61 9.88 -14.48
N SER A 36 7.73 9.91 -13.77
CA SER A 36 7.77 9.84 -12.32
C SER A 36 8.89 10.72 -11.79
N GLY A 37 8.76 11.18 -10.56
CA GLY A 37 9.70 12.11 -9.96
C GLY A 37 9.53 12.23 -8.45
N ARG A 38 10.47 12.95 -7.83
CA ARG A 38 10.38 13.26 -6.40
C ARG A 38 9.50 14.48 -6.17
N VAL A 39 8.80 14.50 -5.04
CA VAL A 39 8.30 15.76 -4.49
C VAL A 39 9.53 16.61 -4.10
N PRO A 40 9.66 17.86 -4.57
CA PRO A 40 10.83 18.69 -4.30
C PRO A 40 11.14 18.80 -2.80
N ASP A 41 12.43 18.76 -2.44
CA ASP A 41 12.89 18.71 -1.03
C ASP A 41 12.38 19.90 -0.18
N GLY A 42 12.16 21.06 -0.80
CA GLY A 42 11.62 22.25 -0.13
C GLY A 42 10.11 22.22 0.13
N GLN A 43 9.43 21.12 -0.19
CA GLN A 43 7.99 20.96 -0.03
C GLN A 43 7.64 19.82 0.92
N LEU A 44 6.41 19.83 1.44
CA LEU A 44 5.93 18.83 2.39
C LEU A 44 6.02 17.41 1.82
N GLN A 45 6.85 16.57 2.43
CA GLN A 45 7.03 15.18 2.03
C GLN A 45 5.94 14.30 2.67
N THR A 46 4.73 14.32 2.11
CA THR A 46 3.59 13.52 2.61
C THR A 46 2.96 12.72 1.47
N ASN A 47 2.27 11.62 1.82
CA ASN A 47 1.53 10.84 0.81
C ASN A 47 0.49 11.69 0.08
N GLN A 48 -0.31 12.46 0.83
CA GLN A 48 -1.35 13.32 0.26
C GLN A 48 -0.80 14.35 -0.75
N ARG A 49 0.37 14.94 -0.47
CA ARG A 49 1.01 15.85 -1.43
C ARG A 49 1.51 15.10 -2.66
N ALA A 50 2.11 13.94 -2.47
CA ALA A 50 2.61 13.08 -3.55
C ALA A 50 1.50 12.73 -4.55
N GLU A 51 0.35 12.32 -4.02
CA GLU A 51 -0.85 11.96 -4.78
C GLU A 51 -1.43 13.15 -5.56
N LEU A 52 -1.51 14.32 -4.93
CA LEU A 52 -1.95 15.54 -5.62
C LEU A 52 -0.94 16.00 -6.67
N MET A 53 0.35 15.84 -6.40
CA MET A 53 1.41 16.18 -7.35
C MET A 53 1.39 15.26 -8.56
N ALA A 54 1.11 13.96 -8.39
CA ALA A 54 0.94 13.02 -9.49
C ALA A 54 -0.16 13.47 -10.46
N ILE A 55 -1.31 13.94 -9.94
CA ILE A 55 -2.38 14.50 -10.76
C ILE A 55 -1.95 15.83 -11.40
N SER A 56 -1.29 16.72 -10.67
CA SER A 56 -0.81 18.01 -11.22
C SER A 56 0.14 17.81 -12.41
N GLU A 57 1.16 16.97 -12.24
CA GLU A 57 2.16 16.68 -13.27
C GLU A 57 1.53 15.96 -14.48
N CYS A 58 0.58 15.04 -14.22
CA CYS A 58 -0.23 14.40 -15.26
C CYS A 58 -1.03 15.42 -16.10
N VAL A 59 -1.67 16.39 -15.46
CA VAL A 59 -2.46 17.42 -16.14
C VAL A 59 -1.54 18.33 -16.96
N GLN A 60 -0.39 18.74 -16.42
CA GLN A 60 0.61 19.52 -17.16
C GLN A 60 1.14 18.75 -18.39
N ALA A 61 1.44 17.46 -18.25
CA ALA A 61 1.83 16.61 -19.36
C ALA A 61 0.71 16.48 -20.40
N SER A 62 -0.53 16.39 -19.94
CA SER A 62 -1.71 16.33 -20.82
C SER A 62 -1.91 17.61 -21.62
N GLU A 63 -1.76 18.79 -20.99
CA GLU A 63 -1.80 20.09 -21.68
C GLU A 63 -0.69 20.23 -22.72
N LYS A 64 0.49 19.67 -22.44
CA LYS A 64 1.65 19.74 -23.34
C LYS A 64 1.51 18.85 -24.57
N HIS A 65 0.87 17.68 -24.43
CA HIS A 65 0.89 16.64 -25.46
C HIS A 65 -0.43 16.43 -26.19
N PHE A 66 -1.53 16.97 -25.68
CA PHE A 66 -2.86 16.82 -26.28
C PHE A 66 -3.55 18.17 -26.45
N ASP A 67 -4.41 18.27 -27.47
CA ASP A 67 -5.29 19.43 -27.63
C ASP A 67 -6.39 19.38 -26.56
N VAL A 68 -6.24 20.22 -25.53
CA VAL A 68 -7.15 20.29 -24.39
C VAL A 68 -8.60 20.55 -24.80
N SER A 69 -8.82 21.37 -25.84
CA SER A 69 -10.16 21.75 -26.30
C SER A 69 -10.96 20.60 -26.93
N ASN A 70 -10.27 19.54 -27.34
CA ASN A 70 -10.85 18.34 -27.94
C ASN A 70 -10.58 17.05 -27.14
N THR A 71 -10.10 17.17 -25.91
CA THR A 71 -9.72 16.02 -25.07
C THR A 71 -10.69 15.80 -23.91
N TYR A 72 -11.18 14.56 -23.79
CA TYR A 72 -11.86 14.02 -22.62
C TYR A 72 -10.82 13.28 -21.77
N LEU A 73 -10.43 13.84 -20.63
CA LEU A 73 -9.36 13.32 -19.79
C LEU A 73 -9.93 12.45 -18.65
N HIS A 74 -9.54 11.18 -18.59
CA HIS A 74 -9.93 10.25 -17.53
C HIS A 74 -8.73 9.94 -16.64
N ILE A 75 -8.74 10.49 -15.42
CA ILE A 75 -7.68 10.33 -14.43
C ILE A 75 -8.09 9.25 -13.44
N TYR A 76 -7.32 8.17 -13.39
CA TYR A 76 -7.50 7.06 -12.47
C TYR A 76 -6.54 7.20 -11.29
N THR A 77 -7.08 7.21 -10.07
CA THR A 77 -6.29 7.33 -8.83
C THR A 77 -6.91 6.46 -7.74
N ASP A 78 -6.09 5.86 -6.88
CA ASP A 78 -6.56 5.19 -5.67
C ASP A 78 -6.69 6.14 -4.46
N SER A 79 -6.17 7.37 -4.58
CA SER A 79 -6.35 8.41 -3.59
C SER A 79 -7.77 9.01 -3.63
N MET A 80 -8.63 8.46 -2.76
CA MET A 80 -9.93 9.07 -2.46
C MET A 80 -9.79 10.51 -1.94
N TYR A 81 -8.68 10.83 -1.27
CA TYR A 81 -8.39 12.19 -0.82
C TYR A 81 -8.24 13.14 -2.01
N SER A 82 -7.36 12.81 -2.97
CA SER A 82 -7.10 13.66 -4.14
C SER A 82 -8.34 13.83 -5.00
N LYS A 83 -9.09 12.74 -5.22
CA LYS A 83 -10.39 12.79 -5.90
C LYS A 83 -11.33 13.78 -5.22
N LYS A 84 -11.58 13.62 -3.92
CA LYS A 84 -12.50 14.50 -3.17
C LYS A 84 -12.06 15.96 -3.17
N CYS A 85 -10.76 16.21 -3.06
CA CYS A 85 -10.22 17.56 -3.17
C CYS A 85 -10.63 18.22 -4.48
N LEU A 86 -10.49 17.52 -5.61
CA LEU A 86 -10.70 18.07 -6.95
C LEU A 86 -12.15 17.99 -7.47
N THR A 87 -13.02 17.18 -6.84
CA THR A 87 -14.41 17.01 -7.30
C THR A 87 -15.48 17.45 -6.31
N GLU A 88 -15.27 17.27 -5.00
CA GLU A 88 -16.32 17.48 -3.98
C GLU A 88 -16.06 18.74 -3.15
N TRP A 89 -14.84 18.91 -2.66
CA TRP A 89 -14.53 19.92 -1.65
C TRP A 89 -14.18 21.29 -2.22
N ILE A 90 -13.58 21.32 -3.42
CA ILE A 90 -13.05 22.56 -3.99
C ILE A 90 -14.10 23.67 -4.14
N SER A 91 -15.33 23.35 -4.56
CA SER A 91 -16.41 24.33 -4.71
C SER A 91 -16.77 25.00 -3.38
N ALA A 92 -16.71 24.26 -2.27
CA ALA A 92 -16.92 24.82 -0.94
C ALA A 92 -15.72 25.67 -0.51
N TRP A 93 -14.49 25.21 -0.76
CA TRP A 93 -13.28 25.95 -0.42
C TRP A 93 -13.17 27.27 -1.18
N ILE A 94 -13.46 27.29 -2.48
CA ILE A 94 -13.46 28.53 -3.28
C ILE A 94 -14.45 29.54 -2.70
N ARG A 95 -15.68 29.13 -2.38
CA ARG A 95 -16.67 30.03 -1.74
C ARG A 95 -16.23 30.51 -0.37
N ASN A 96 -15.58 29.65 0.41
CA ASN A 96 -15.13 29.96 1.76
C ASN A 96 -13.72 30.54 1.82
N LYS A 97 -13.24 31.17 0.74
CA LYS A 97 -11.90 31.81 0.66
C LYS A 97 -10.77 30.88 1.13
N TRP A 98 -10.85 29.62 0.72
CA TRP A 98 -9.90 28.55 1.02
C TRP A 98 -9.72 28.22 2.52
N ARG A 99 -10.83 28.27 3.27
CA ARG A 99 -10.90 27.75 4.64
C ARG A 99 -11.67 26.43 4.72
N THR A 100 -11.19 25.56 5.60
CA THR A 100 -11.85 24.29 5.95
C THR A 100 -13.08 24.54 6.82
N SER A 101 -13.93 23.53 7.00
CA SER A 101 -15.10 23.61 7.90
C SER A 101 -14.72 23.84 9.37
N GLN A 102 -13.48 23.53 9.74
CA GLN A 102 -12.92 23.77 11.08
C GLN A 102 -12.23 25.14 11.20
N GLY A 103 -12.28 25.98 10.17
CA GLY A 103 -11.71 27.33 10.17
C GLY A 103 -10.21 27.41 9.82
N GLY A 104 -9.50 26.28 9.79
CA GLY A 104 -8.10 26.22 9.35
C GLY A 104 -7.94 26.42 7.85
N ASP A 105 -6.71 26.71 7.41
CA ASP A 105 -6.37 26.82 5.99
C ASP A 105 -6.43 25.44 5.30
N VAL A 106 -6.85 25.42 4.04
CA VAL A 106 -6.84 24.20 3.22
C VAL A 106 -5.39 23.79 2.93
N GLN A 107 -5.04 22.57 3.33
CA GLN A 107 -3.72 21.99 3.03
C GLN A 107 -3.57 21.73 1.53
N HIS A 108 -2.34 21.88 1.03
CA HIS A 108 -1.98 21.62 -0.37
C HIS A 108 -2.77 22.45 -1.39
N ARG A 109 -3.31 23.61 -0.96
CA ARG A 109 -4.04 24.56 -1.80
C ARG A 109 -3.29 24.89 -3.08
N ASP A 110 -1.97 25.06 -2.99
CA ASP A 110 -1.09 25.36 -4.11
C ASP A 110 -1.26 24.37 -5.27
N LEU A 111 -1.31 23.08 -4.98
CA LEU A 111 -1.53 22.04 -5.99
C LEU A 111 -2.99 21.98 -6.42
N ILE A 112 -3.92 22.06 -5.46
CA ILE A 112 -5.36 21.87 -5.74
C ILE A 112 -5.90 22.98 -6.65
N GLU A 113 -5.56 24.24 -6.36
CA GLU A 113 -6.03 25.41 -7.09
C GLU A 113 -5.48 25.44 -8.52
N ASP A 114 -4.17 25.21 -8.70
CA ASP A 114 -3.52 25.17 -10.02
C ASP A 114 -4.04 23.98 -10.86
N THR A 115 -4.08 22.78 -10.27
CA THR A 115 -4.56 21.57 -10.96
C THR A 115 -5.99 21.74 -11.46
N TYR A 116 -6.90 22.23 -10.60
CA TYR A 116 -8.30 22.42 -10.99
C TYR A 116 -8.46 23.49 -12.09
N THR A 117 -7.68 24.57 -12.00
CA THR A 117 -7.68 25.62 -13.04
C THR A 117 -7.26 25.04 -14.39
N ARG A 118 -6.24 24.18 -14.44
CA ARG A 118 -5.80 23.51 -15.68
C ARG A 118 -6.82 22.51 -16.19
N LEU A 119 -7.40 21.70 -15.30
CA LEU A 119 -8.45 20.73 -15.66
C LEU A 119 -9.65 21.40 -16.34
N SER A 120 -10.01 22.62 -15.93
CA SER A 120 -11.13 23.37 -16.53
C SER A 120 -10.94 23.76 -18.01
N LYS A 121 -9.71 23.66 -18.54
CA LYS A 121 -9.42 23.93 -19.96
C LYS A 121 -9.70 22.75 -20.88
N PHE A 122 -9.82 21.54 -20.32
CA PHE A 122 -10.14 20.35 -21.10
C PHE A 122 -11.59 20.37 -21.54
N LYS A 123 -11.90 19.73 -22.68
CA LYS A 123 -13.29 19.57 -23.15
C LYS A 123 -14.18 18.97 -22.07
N SER A 124 -13.65 17.99 -21.35
CA SER A 124 -14.20 17.46 -20.11
C SER A 124 -13.12 16.63 -19.39
N PHE A 125 -13.26 16.46 -18.08
CA PHE A 125 -12.41 15.57 -17.31
C PHE A 125 -13.23 14.72 -16.34
N SER A 126 -12.71 13.56 -15.96
CA SER A 126 -13.27 12.69 -14.93
C SER A 126 -12.16 12.18 -14.03
N ILE A 127 -12.38 12.20 -12.71
CA ILE A 127 -11.47 11.59 -11.73
C ILE A 127 -12.14 10.35 -11.16
N ILE A 128 -11.58 9.20 -11.51
CA ILE A 128 -12.15 7.88 -11.26
C ILE A 128 -11.32 7.20 -10.18
N HIS A 129 -12.00 6.76 -9.12
CA HIS A 129 -11.33 6.00 -8.07
C HIS A 129 -11.11 4.55 -8.50
N VAL A 130 -9.89 4.06 -8.37
CA VAL A 130 -9.53 2.65 -8.53
C VAL A 130 -9.14 2.09 -7.17
N LYS A 131 -9.55 0.85 -6.87
CA LYS A 131 -9.14 0.22 -5.62
C LYS A 131 -7.66 -0.15 -5.69
N ALA A 132 -6.88 0.31 -4.72
CA ALA A 132 -5.49 -0.10 -4.55
C ALA A 132 -5.37 -1.60 -4.22
N HIS A 133 -4.28 -2.23 -4.65
CA HIS A 133 -3.81 -3.54 -4.21
C HIS A 133 -4.88 -4.66 -4.22
N THR A 134 -5.74 -4.68 -5.23
CA THR A 134 -6.76 -5.73 -5.37
C THR A 134 -6.17 -7.09 -5.73
N GLY A 135 -5.00 -7.11 -6.39
CA GLY A 135 -4.43 -8.34 -6.96
C GLY A 135 -5.24 -8.91 -8.11
N ASN A 136 -6.16 -8.11 -8.67
CA ASN A 136 -7.02 -8.52 -9.78
C ASN A 136 -6.30 -8.37 -11.12
N ASP A 137 -6.68 -9.20 -12.09
CA ASP A 137 -6.11 -9.21 -13.45
C ASP A 137 -6.82 -8.29 -14.45
N ASP A 138 -7.76 -7.45 -14.00
CA ASP A 138 -8.40 -6.47 -14.88
C ASP A 138 -7.45 -5.34 -15.27
N ASP A 139 -7.72 -4.70 -16.42
CA ASP A 139 -6.85 -3.67 -16.98
C ASP A 139 -6.62 -2.48 -16.04
N ARG A 140 -7.62 -2.10 -15.23
CA ARG A 140 -7.47 -0.98 -14.30
C ARG A 140 -6.54 -1.36 -13.16
N SER A 141 -6.69 -2.56 -12.62
CA SER A 141 -5.81 -3.08 -11.58
C SER A 141 -4.37 -3.20 -12.08
N LYS A 142 -4.15 -3.75 -13.28
CA LYS A 142 -2.82 -3.83 -13.92
C LYS A 142 -2.16 -2.46 -14.09
N ASN A 143 -2.90 -1.49 -14.63
CA ASN A 143 -2.37 -0.14 -14.84
C ASN A 143 -2.13 0.61 -13.52
N ASN A 144 -2.96 0.40 -12.50
CA ASN A 144 -2.72 0.92 -11.15
C ASN A 144 -1.43 0.34 -10.56
N HIS A 145 -1.19 -0.96 -10.70
CA HIS A 145 0.05 -1.61 -10.27
C HIS A 145 1.30 -1.09 -11.00
N ILE A 146 1.17 -0.73 -12.28
CA ILE A 146 2.28 -0.13 -13.04
C ILE A 146 2.63 1.24 -12.46
N VAL A 147 1.65 2.12 -12.23
CA VAL A 147 1.92 3.47 -11.73
C VAL A 147 2.40 3.46 -10.27
N ASP A 148 1.89 2.55 -9.44
CA ASP A 148 2.36 2.30 -8.07
C ASP A 148 3.86 1.94 -8.04
N ARG A 149 4.26 1.00 -8.93
CA ARG A 149 5.68 0.65 -9.09
C ARG A 149 6.51 1.83 -9.57
N LEU A 150 6.00 2.62 -10.52
CA LEU A 150 6.71 3.81 -11.01
C LEU A 150 6.95 4.81 -9.87
N ALA A 151 5.95 5.08 -9.03
CA ALA A 151 6.10 5.98 -7.88
C ALA A 151 7.08 5.40 -6.85
N ALA A 152 6.94 4.13 -6.48
CA ALA A 152 7.81 3.46 -5.50
C ALA A 152 9.28 3.40 -5.95
N SER A 153 9.54 3.11 -7.23
CA SER A 153 10.89 2.99 -7.79
C SER A 153 11.71 4.29 -7.68
N VAL A 154 11.06 5.46 -7.63
CA VAL A 154 11.73 6.74 -7.42
C VAL A 154 12.37 6.82 -6.02
N LEU A 155 11.73 6.22 -5.01
CA LEU A 155 12.22 6.23 -3.62
C LEU A 155 13.23 5.12 -3.36
N ASN A 156 13.09 4.01 -4.09
CA ASN A 156 13.92 2.81 -4.01
C ASN A 156 14.49 2.43 -5.39
N PRO A 157 15.37 3.25 -5.99
CA PRO A 157 15.90 2.98 -7.35
C PRO A 157 16.75 1.70 -7.42
N GLU A 158 17.21 1.19 -6.28
CA GLU A 158 18.00 -0.03 -6.16
C GLU A 158 17.15 -1.31 -5.99
N GLU A 159 15.83 -1.21 -5.84
CA GLU A 159 14.92 -2.36 -6.03
C GLU A 159 14.83 -2.68 -7.53
N LYS A 160 15.96 -3.09 -8.12
CA LYS A 160 15.97 -3.78 -9.41
C LYS A 160 15.02 -4.98 -9.25
N GLU A 161 14.11 -5.14 -10.21
CA GLU A 161 13.34 -6.38 -10.32
C GLU A 161 14.31 -7.54 -10.12
N LYS A 162 14.09 -8.35 -9.08
CA LYS A 162 14.83 -9.60 -8.93
C LYS A 162 14.38 -10.45 -10.09
N VAL A 163 15.12 -10.40 -11.20
CA VAL A 163 14.97 -11.34 -12.30
C VAL A 163 15.45 -12.68 -11.75
N VAL A 164 14.53 -13.43 -11.17
CA VAL A 164 14.78 -14.78 -10.70
C VAL A 164 14.83 -15.67 -11.93
N THR A 165 16.01 -16.18 -12.25
CA THR A 165 16.17 -17.14 -13.34
C THR A 165 15.67 -18.51 -12.90
N ASN A 166 15.22 -19.35 -13.84
CA ASN A 166 14.79 -20.74 -13.58
C ASN A 166 15.89 -21.66 -13.04
N VAL A 167 17.14 -21.20 -12.99
CA VAL A 167 18.30 -21.91 -12.45
C VAL A 167 18.61 -21.48 -11.01
N GLN A 168 17.94 -20.44 -10.49
CA GLN A 168 18.22 -19.95 -9.15
C GLN A 168 17.55 -20.85 -8.12
N GLU A 169 18.39 -21.47 -7.28
CA GLU A 169 17.93 -22.26 -6.15
C GLU A 169 17.18 -21.36 -5.15
N VAL A 170 15.95 -21.74 -4.80
CA VAL A 170 15.04 -20.91 -3.97
C VAL A 170 15.58 -20.78 -2.54
N LEU A 171 15.93 -21.92 -1.95
CA LEU A 171 16.68 -22.09 -0.71
C LEU A 171 17.52 -23.35 -0.88
N GLN A 172 18.67 -23.42 -0.23
CA GLN A 172 19.56 -24.58 -0.31
C GLN A 172 18.80 -25.88 0.01
N GLY A 173 18.78 -26.82 -0.93
CA GLY A 173 18.11 -28.12 -0.77
C GLY A 173 16.58 -28.07 -0.88
N CYS A 174 15.98 -26.94 -1.27
CA CYS A 174 14.53 -26.82 -1.40
C CYS A 174 13.98 -27.70 -2.52
N PRO A 175 12.95 -28.52 -2.27
CA PRO A 175 12.35 -29.38 -3.28
C PRO A 175 11.53 -28.61 -4.33
N LEU A 176 11.22 -27.33 -4.09
CA LEU A 176 10.50 -26.48 -5.02
C LEU A 176 11.44 -25.85 -6.05
N THR A 177 11.10 -26.01 -7.33
CA THR A 177 11.80 -25.37 -8.45
C THR A 177 10.84 -24.51 -9.26
N LEU A 178 11.38 -23.45 -9.86
CA LEU A 178 10.61 -22.58 -10.74
C LEU A 178 10.23 -23.37 -12.01
N LEU A 179 8.93 -23.51 -12.29
CA LEU A 179 8.37 -24.36 -13.35
C LEU A 179 8.56 -25.88 -13.14
N GLY A 180 8.84 -26.30 -11.90
CA GLY A 180 8.86 -27.71 -11.51
C GLY A 180 7.47 -28.33 -11.37
N PRO A 181 7.39 -29.67 -11.18
CA PRO A 181 6.15 -30.33 -10.83
C PRO A 181 5.61 -29.84 -9.48
N PRO A 182 4.29 -29.90 -9.25
CA PRO A 182 3.72 -29.56 -7.95
C PRO A 182 4.22 -30.51 -6.87
N LEU A 183 4.49 -29.97 -5.67
CA LEU A 183 4.88 -30.73 -4.49
C LEU A 183 3.67 -30.90 -3.56
N SER A 184 3.58 -32.03 -2.84
CA SER A 184 2.55 -32.22 -1.83
C SER A 184 2.78 -31.29 -0.63
N GLU A 185 1.69 -30.96 0.07
CA GLU A 185 1.74 -30.16 1.29
C GLU A 185 2.62 -30.83 2.35
N ASP A 186 2.43 -32.13 2.59
CA ASP A 186 3.18 -32.89 3.60
C ASP A 186 4.69 -32.81 3.36
N THR A 187 5.14 -33.03 2.13
CA THR A 187 6.58 -33.00 1.80
C THR A 187 7.17 -31.59 1.95
N LEU A 188 6.39 -30.54 1.63
CA LEU A 188 6.84 -29.17 1.85
C LEU A 188 6.93 -28.83 3.35
N VAL A 189 5.96 -29.29 4.14
CA VAL A 189 5.93 -29.10 5.59
C VAL A 189 7.09 -29.82 6.25
N ASP A 190 7.32 -31.09 5.91
CA ASP A 190 8.45 -31.89 6.43
C ASP A 190 9.78 -31.19 6.14
N TRP A 191 9.98 -30.74 4.90
CA TRP A 191 11.18 -30.01 4.52
C TRP A 191 11.35 -28.71 5.32
N CYS A 192 10.28 -27.94 5.51
CA CYS A 192 10.31 -26.69 6.30
C CYS A 192 10.64 -26.95 7.78
N LEU A 193 10.17 -28.06 8.34
CA LEU A 193 10.45 -28.45 9.73
C LEU A 193 11.91 -28.90 9.90
N GLU A 194 12.46 -29.62 8.92
CA GLU A 194 13.86 -30.06 8.90
C GLU A 194 14.85 -28.91 8.70
N HIS A 195 14.45 -27.84 7.98
CA HIS A 195 15.32 -26.73 7.59
C HIS A 195 14.85 -25.37 8.17
N MET A 196 14.33 -25.36 9.40
CA MET A 196 13.79 -24.14 10.03
C MET A 196 14.81 -22.99 10.13
N GLU A 197 16.10 -23.31 10.16
CA GLU A 197 17.20 -22.34 10.19
C GLU A 197 17.36 -21.53 8.90
N LEU A 198 16.91 -22.07 7.76
CA LEU A 198 16.93 -21.39 6.46
C LEU A 198 15.76 -20.40 6.29
N LEU A 199 14.75 -20.47 7.16
CA LEU A 199 13.54 -19.63 7.10
C LEU A 199 13.72 -18.31 7.86
N ASP A 200 12.89 -17.31 7.51
CA ASP A 200 12.87 -16.03 8.24
C ASP A 200 12.47 -16.25 9.70
N LYS A 201 13.43 -16.03 10.62
CA LYS A 201 13.27 -16.30 12.05
C LYS A 201 12.07 -15.59 12.67
N LYS A 202 11.74 -14.38 12.20
CA LYS A 202 10.65 -13.57 12.75
C LYS A 202 9.29 -14.11 12.27
N ALA A 203 9.20 -14.49 11.00
CA ALA A 203 8.03 -15.13 10.41
C ALA A 203 7.76 -16.49 11.09
N VAL A 204 8.79 -17.33 11.22
CA VAL A 204 8.70 -18.63 11.91
C VAL A 204 8.20 -18.46 13.35
N SER A 205 8.82 -17.56 14.12
CA SER A 205 8.39 -17.28 15.50
C SER A 205 6.91 -16.86 15.58
N THR A 206 6.46 -16.02 14.64
CA THR A 206 5.07 -15.56 14.59
C THR A 206 4.11 -16.69 14.24
N ALA A 207 4.48 -17.54 13.27
CA ALA A 207 3.68 -18.68 12.83
C ALA A 207 3.54 -19.74 13.93
N ILE A 208 4.63 -20.09 14.62
CA ILE A 208 4.64 -21.05 15.73
C ILE A 208 3.73 -20.57 16.87
N ILE A 209 3.84 -19.31 17.28
CA ILE A 209 2.97 -18.75 18.34
C ILE A 209 1.51 -18.80 17.91
N THR A 210 1.22 -18.53 16.64
CA THR A 210 -0.14 -18.59 16.09
C THR A 210 -0.68 -20.02 16.08
N ALA A 211 0.14 -21.00 15.69
CA ALA A 211 -0.23 -22.41 15.73
C ALA A 211 -0.51 -22.86 17.16
N PHE A 212 0.40 -22.55 18.10
CA PHE A 212 0.22 -22.83 19.52
C PHE A 212 -1.08 -22.23 20.07
N ALA A 213 -1.35 -20.96 19.77
CA ALA A 213 -2.58 -20.28 20.19
C ALA A 213 -3.85 -20.99 19.69
N LYS A 214 -3.86 -21.45 18.43
CA LYS A 214 -4.99 -22.20 17.88
C LYS A 214 -5.17 -23.55 18.59
N THR A 215 -4.09 -24.26 18.89
CA THR A 215 -4.14 -25.56 19.58
C THR A 215 -4.69 -25.44 20.99
N ILE A 216 -4.27 -24.45 21.77
CA ILE A 216 -4.74 -24.29 23.15
C ILE A 216 -6.19 -23.77 23.23
N ARG A 217 -6.66 -23.04 22.21
CA ARG A 217 -8.06 -22.60 22.09
C ARG A 217 -9.02 -23.77 21.95
N GLN A 218 -8.64 -24.82 21.23
CA GLN A 218 -9.42 -26.07 21.18
C GLN A 218 -9.58 -26.72 22.56
N LYS A 219 -8.70 -26.38 23.51
CA LYS A 219 -8.73 -26.84 24.90
C LYS A 219 -9.35 -25.82 25.87
N GLY A 220 -9.95 -24.73 25.39
CA GLY A 220 -10.61 -23.70 26.20
C GLY A 220 -9.67 -22.64 26.81
N PHE A 221 -8.42 -22.57 26.34
CA PHE A 221 -7.44 -21.58 26.79
C PHE A 221 -7.08 -20.58 25.67
N ASP A 222 -6.73 -19.36 26.04
CA ASP A 222 -6.22 -18.32 25.14
C ASP A 222 -4.92 -17.73 25.69
N ILE A 223 -4.19 -16.98 24.86
CA ILE A 223 -2.97 -16.28 25.28
C ILE A 223 -3.08 -14.77 25.11
N VAL A 224 -2.64 -14.05 26.13
CA VAL A 224 -2.55 -12.59 26.14
C VAL A 224 -1.10 -12.17 25.97
N LYS A 225 -0.87 -11.30 24.99
CA LYS A 225 0.44 -10.69 24.75
C LYS A 225 0.65 -9.53 25.71
N GLN A 226 1.76 -9.52 26.44
CA GLN A 226 2.17 -8.46 27.35
C GLN A 226 3.57 -7.98 26.99
N ARG A 227 3.84 -6.68 27.17
CA ARG A 227 5.16 -6.10 26.92
C ARG A 227 5.78 -5.67 28.25
N LEU A 228 6.87 -6.32 28.64
CA LEU A 228 7.60 -6.06 29.88
C LEU A 228 9.04 -5.72 29.51
N HIS A 229 9.53 -4.54 29.93
CA HIS A 229 10.92 -4.10 29.75
C HIS A 229 11.50 -4.39 28.36
N ARG A 230 10.73 -4.04 27.31
CA ARG A 230 11.05 -4.22 25.87
C ARG A 230 10.95 -5.65 25.34
N SER A 231 10.76 -6.65 26.18
CA SER A 231 10.49 -8.04 25.79
C SER A 231 8.98 -8.29 25.64
N THR A 232 8.63 -9.13 24.66
CA THR A 232 7.25 -9.61 24.48
C THR A 232 7.10 -10.91 25.26
N MET A 233 6.13 -10.95 26.17
CA MET A 233 5.78 -12.10 26.99
C MET A 233 4.34 -12.51 26.69
N TYR A 234 4.01 -13.78 26.94
CA TYR A 234 2.66 -14.31 26.78
C TYR A 234 2.20 -14.91 28.11
N ARG A 235 0.91 -14.72 28.43
CA ARG A 235 0.26 -15.32 29.60
C ARG A 235 -0.98 -16.08 29.17
N LEU A 236 -1.21 -17.25 29.77
CA LEU A 236 -2.41 -18.05 29.56
C LEU A 236 -3.63 -17.40 30.23
N LYS A 237 -4.79 -17.49 29.58
CA LYS A 237 -6.09 -17.06 30.10
C LYS A 237 -7.13 -18.13 29.75
N THR A 238 -8.15 -18.31 30.59
CA THR A 238 -9.33 -19.11 30.21
C THR A 238 -10.25 -18.27 29.32
N GLU A 239 -10.91 -18.91 28.35
CA GLU A 239 -11.84 -18.21 27.46
C GLU A 239 -13.01 -17.56 28.21
N THR A 240 -13.49 -18.22 29.28
CA THR A 240 -14.63 -17.79 30.10
C THR A 240 -14.25 -16.93 31.30
N GLY A 241 -12.95 -16.78 31.61
CA GLY A 241 -12.48 -16.15 32.85
C GLY A 241 -12.80 -16.91 34.14
N LEU A 242 -13.47 -18.07 34.05
CA LEU A 242 -13.82 -18.91 35.20
C LEU A 242 -12.70 -19.93 35.45
N ILE A 243 -12.04 -19.84 36.60
CA ILE A 243 -11.08 -20.84 37.09
C ILE A 243 -11.77 -21.59 38.23
N LYS A 244 -12.05 -22.88 38.04
CA LYS A 244 -12.49 -23.75 39.14
C LYS A 244 -11.24 -24.21 39.89
N GLU A 245 -11.03 -23.75 41.10
CA GLU A 245 -9.96 -24.28 41.95
C GLU A 245 -10.22 -25.76 42.22
N GLY A 246 -9.22 -26.61 41.96
CA GLY A 246 -9.26 -28.01 42.34
C GLY A 246 -9.10 -28.12 43.86
N SER A 247 -10.18 -28.38 44.57
CA SER A 247 -10.09 -28.81 45.98
C SER A 247 -9.38 -30.16 46.02
N VAL A 248 -8.11 -30.18 46.43
CA VAL A 248 -7.40 -31.40 46.79
C VAL A 248 -7.95 -31.82 48.14
N THR A 249 -8.90 -32.76 48.15
CA THR A 249 -9.26 -33.44 49.39
C THR A 249 -8.11 -34.38 49.74
N ILE A 250 -7.22 -33.93 50.61
CA ILE A 250 -6.32 -34.82 51.33
C ILE A 250 -7.22 -35.62 52.28
N LYS A 251 -7.42 -36.91 51.98
CA LYS A 251 -7.94 -37.85 52.98
C LYS A 251 -6.77 -38.16 53.90
N ASP A 252 -6.78 -37.60 55.10
CA ASP A 252 -5.99 -38.13 56.20
C ASP A 252 -6.66 -39.43 56.69
N GLU A 253 -5.85 -40.50 56.65
CA GLU A 253 -5.97 -41.87 57.22
C GLU A 253 -7.35 -42.55 57.31
#